data_AF-R6IC92-F1
#
_entry.id   AF-R6IC92-F1
#
_cell.length_a   1.000
_cell.length_b   1.000
_cell.length_c   1.000
_cell.angle_alpha   90.00
_cell.angle_beta   90.00
_cell.angle_gamma   90.00
#
_symmetry.space_group_name_H-M   'P 1'
#
loop_
_entity.id
_entity.type
_entity.pdbx_description
1 polymer ?
#
loop_
_entity_poly.entity_id
_entity_poly.type
_entity_poly.pdbx_seq_one_letter_code
_entity_poly.pdbx_strand_id
1 'polypeptide(L)'
;MIVVNPVQIDYKKLAEVAKRSRGKINRIYLHWTAGHYDDVYDDYHINIGAGGELYLTCEDFAELKAHTWRRNTGSIGIAMCCAAGASAIRGSETDFGKEPPTQQQIEAMAKTVAVLTYVLGLEIKLLTVK
;
A
#
# COMPACT_ATOMS: atom_id res chain seq x y z
N MET A 1 -5.67 -11.12 -6.71
CA MET A 1 -5.87 -12.50 -6.17
C MET A 1 -5.32 -12.56 -4.75
N ILE A 2 -5.91 -13.35 -3.83
CA ILE A 2 -5.34 -13.53 -2.48
C ILE A 2 -4.05 -14.35 -2.57
N VAL A 3 -3.00 -13.87 -1.90
CA VAL A 3 -1.68 -14.53 -1.83
C VAL A 3 -1.66 -15.47 -0.64
N VAL A 4 -1.37 -16.75 -0.90
CA VAL A 4 -1.19 -17.77 0.14
C VAL A 4 0.26 -17.73 0.62
N ASN A 5 0.47 -17.73 1.95
CA ASN A 5 1.79 -17.62 2.58
C ASN A 5 2.57 -16.35 2.16
N PRO A 6 2.02 -15.16 2.41
CA PRO A 6 2.65 -13.91 2.01
C PRO A 6 3.99 -13.68 2.71
N VAL A 7 4.93 -13.07 2.00
CA VAL A 7 6.26 -12.76 2.54
C VAL A 7 6.20 -11.47 3.35
N GLN A 8 6.30 -11.59 4.67
CA GLN A 8 6.44 -10.45 5.56
C GLN A 8 7.86 -9.85 5.45
N ILE A 9 7.96 -8.52 5.44
CA ILE A 9 9.21 -7.78 5.37
C ILE A 9 9.29 -6.70 6.45
N ASP A 10 10.51 -6.23 6.73
CA ASP A 10 10.75 -5.06 7.57
C ASP A 10 11.08 -3.81 6.71
N TYR A 11 11.25 -2.66 7.36
CA TYR A 11 11.58 -1.41 6.68
C TYR A 11 12.97 -1.39 6.04
N LYS A 12 13.92 -2.20 6.52
CA LYS A 12 15.24 -2.33 5.89
C LYS A 12 15.10 -2.99 4.54
N LYS A 13 14.36 -4.10 4.49
CA LYS A 13 14.07 -4.82 3.26
C LYS A 13 13.26 -3.98 2.29
N LEU A 14 12.26 -3.24 2.77
CA LEU A 14 11.51 -2.27 1.98
C LEU A 14 12.45 -1.27 1.27
N ALA A 15 13.38 -0.68 2.02
CA ALA A 15 14.34 0.27 1.48
C ALA A 15 15.29 -0.36 0.45
N GLU A 16 15.72 -1.61 0.65
CA GLU A 16 16.54 -2.34 -0.33
C GLU A 16 15.84 -2.54 -1.67
N VAL A 17 14.58 -2.96 -1.65
CA VAL A 17 13.77 -3.16 -2.86
C VAL A 17 13.50 -1.82 -3.55
N ALA A 18 13.16 -0.79 -2.76
CA ALA A 18 12.92 0.57 -3.27
C ALA A 18 14.14 1.15 -4.00
N LYS A 19 15.36 0.96 -3.47
CA LYS A 19 16.60 1.44 -4.10
C LYS A 19 16.77 0.93 -5.54
N ARG A 20 16.40 -0.32 -5.81
CA ARG A 20 16.51 -0.95 -7.15
C ARG A 20 15.55 -0.34 -8.18
N SER A 21 14.49 0.29 -7.69
CA SER A 21 13.40 0.86 -8.50
C SER A 21 13.52 2.38 -8.67
N ARG A 22 14.59 2.99 -8.13
CA ARG A 22 14.82 4.43 -8.23
C ARG A 22 14.95 4.86 -9.69
N GLY A 23 14.28 5.96 -10.04
CA GLY A 23 14.20 6.46 -11.42
C GLY A 23 13.16 5.77 -12.30
N LYS A 24 12.58 4.63 -11.87
CA LYS A 24 11.47 3.95 -12.56
C LYS A 24 10.10 4.32 -11.98
N ILE A 25 10.07 4.68 -10.69
CA ILE A 25 8.85 5.00 -9.95
C ILE A 25 8.74 6.51 -9.74
N ASN A 26 7.55 7.07 -9.99
CA ASN A 26 7.27 8.48 -9.76
C ASN A 26 5.96 8.75 -8.98
N ARG A 27 5.21 7.71 -8.62
CA ARG A 27 3.91 7.83 -7.94
C ARG A 27 3.72 6.73 -6.90
N ILE A 28 2.95 7.04 -5.86
CA ILE A 28 2.50 6.08 -4.84
C ILE A 28 0.98 6.25 -4.73
N TYR A 29 0.24 5.14 -4.70
CA TYR A 29 -1.20 5.12 -4.44
C TYR A 29 -1.49 4.39 -3.14
N LEU A 30 -2.33 4.99 -2.31
CA LEU A 30 -2.74 4.44 -1.02
C LEU A 30 -4.16 3.90 -1.17
N HIS A 31 -4.37 2.69 -0.69
CA HIS A 31 -5.61 1.95 -0.78
C HIS A 31 -5.98 1.32 0.57
N TRP A 32 -7.22 0.87 0.68
CA TRP A 32 -7.61 -0.24 1.54
C TRP A 32 -8.20 -1.35 0.65
N THR A 33 -8.20 -2.60 1.13
CA THR A 33 -8.58 -3.75 0.31
C THR A 33 -10.09 -3.98 0.20
N ALA A 34 -10.87 -3.46 1.16
CA ALA A 34 -12.28 -3.81 1.38
C ALA A 34 -12.47 -5.31 1.68
N GLY A 35 -11.38 -5.95 2.14
CA GLY A 35 -11.31 -7.35 2.52
C GLY A 35 -10.95 -7.49 4.01
N HIS A 36 -10.57 -8.71 4.39
CA HIS A 36 -10.24 -9.02 5.77
C HIS A 36 -8.81 -8.61 6.15
N TYR A 37 -8.56 -8.48 7.45
CA TYR A 37 -7.26 -8.17 8.05
C TYR A 37 -6.13 -9.10 7.62
N ASP A 38 -6.46 -10.36 7.35
CA ASP A 38 -5.51 -11.42 7.01
C ASP A 38 -5.39 -11.67 5.49
N ASP A 39 -6.21 -10.99 4.68
CA ASP A 39 -6.21 -11.16 3.23
C ASP A 39 -5.16 -10.26 2.56
N VAL A 40 -4.05 -10.86 2.12
CA VAL A 40 -3.03 -10.19 1.31
C VAL A 40 -3.37 -10.33 -0.18
N TYR A 41 -3.40 -9.22 -0.91
CA TYR A 41 -3.78 -9.21 -2.34
C TYR A 41 -2.59 -8.93 -3.24
N ASP A 42 -2.46 -9.75 -4.30
CA ASP A 42 -1.44 -9.61 -5.34
C ASP A 42 -1.61 -8.34 -6.19
N ASP A 43 -2.79 -7.71 -6.14
CA ASP A 43 -3.12 -6.52 -6.93
C ASP A 43 -2.36 -5.26 -6.47
N TYR A 44 -1.78 -5.28 -5.27
CA TYR A 44 -0.93 -4.24 -4.70
C TYR A 44 0.52 -4.72 -4.63
N HIS A 45 1.47 -3.80 -4.49
CA HIS A 45 2.88 -4.17 -4.26
C HIS A 45 3.15 -4.45 -2.79
N ILE A 46 2.53 -3.66 -1.92
CA ILE A 46 2.67 -3.73 -0.46
C ILE A 46 1.28 -3.84 0.15
N ASN A 47 1.10 -4.83 1.02
CA ASN A 47 -0.10 -5.01 1.83
C ASN A 47 0.26 -4.79 3.32
N ILE A 48 -0.60 -4.11 4.06
CA ILE A 48 -0.40 -3.78 5.48
C ILE A 48 -1.43 -4.52 6.32
N GLY A 49 -0.99 -5.52 7.09
CA GLY A 49 -1.82 -6.31 8.00
C GLY A 49 -2.35 -5.49 9.17
N ALA A 50 -3.30 -6.05 9.93
CA ALA A 50 -3.95 -5.36 11.04
C ALA A 50 -2.99 -4.84 12.12
N GLY A 51 -1.89 -5.55 12.38
CA GLY A 51 -0.85 -5.16 13.33
C GLY A 51 0.20 -4.21 12.76
N GLY A 52 0.07 -3.79 11.50
CA GLY A 52 1.03 -2.94 10.79
C GLY A 52 2.16 -3.73 10.11
N GLU A 53 2.04 -5.06 10.02
CA GLU A 53 2.95 -5.92 9.28
C GLU A 53 2.98 -5.55 7.80
N LEU A 54 4.16 -5.52 7.20
CA LEU A 54 4.30 -5.27 5.76
C LEU A 54 4.48 -6.58 5.02
N TYR A 55 3.63 -6.83 4.02
CA TYR A 55 3.76 -7.95 3.11
C TYR A 55 4.08 -7.48 1.71
N LEU A 56 5.10 -8.06 1.10
CA LEU A 56 5.54 -7.75 -0.25
C LEU A 56 5.10 -8.87 -1.20
N THR A 57 4.48 -8.48 -2.32
CA THR A 57 3.91 -9.40 -3.32
C THR A 57 4.59 -9.26 -4.69
N CYS A 58 5.78 -8.63 -4.73
CA CYS A 58 6.61 -8.43 -5.92
C CYS A 58 8.10 -8.54 -5.56
N GLU A 59 8.96 -8.77 -6.55
CA GLU A 59 10.42 -8.75 -6.37
C GLU A 59 11.01 -7.36 -6.70
N ASP A 60 10.40 -6.64 -7.65
CA ASP A 60 10.76 -5.28 -8.09
C ASP A 60 9.50 -4.38 -8.14
N PHE A 61 9.60 -3.11 -7.71
CA PHE A 61 8.45 -2.19 -7.74
C PHE A 61 8.08 -1.69 -9.13
N ALA A 62 8.87 -1.99 -10.16
CA ALA A 62 8.51 -1.75 -11.55
C ALA A 62 7.62 -2.86 -12.15
N GLU A 63 7.41 -3.97 -11.41
CA GLU A 63 6.43 -4.98 -11.81
C GLU A 63 5.02 -4.38 -11.92
N LEU A 64 4.27 -4.78 -12.93
CA LEU A 64 2.93 -4.25 -13.15
C LEU A 64 1.94 -4.93 -12.20
N LYS A 65 1.36 -4.17 -11.26
CA LYS A 65 0.24 -4.58 -10.41
C LYS A 65 -1.05 -3.84 -10.77
N ALA A 66 -2.21 -4.43 -10.48
CA ALA A 66 -3.52 -3.97 -10.97
C ALA A 66 -4.29 -3.06 -9.98
N HIS A 67 -3.62 -2.19 -9.23
CA HIS A 67 -4.23 -1.40 -8.15
C HIS A 67 -4.94 -0.10 -8.59
N THR A 68 -4.59 0.50 -9.72
CA THR A 68 -5.15 1.78 -10.17
C THR A 68 -5.22 1.88 -11.69
N TRP A 69 -6.43 1.70 -12.24
CA TRP A 69 -6.69 1.73 -13.67
C TRP A 69 -6.01 2.92 -14.39
N ARG A 70 -5.28 2.63 -15.48
CA ARG A 70 -4.50 3.58 -16.29
C ARG A 70 -3.39 4.34 -15.55
N ARG A 71 -3.05 3.93 -14.32
CA ARG A 71 -2.04 4.61 -13.51
C ARG A 71 -1.03 3.65 -12.85
N ASN A 72 -1.09 2.36 -13.20
CA ASN A 72 -0.26 1.29 -12.63
C ASN A 72 1.24 1.41 -12.97
N THR A 73 1.59 1.75 -14.22
CA THR A 73 2.99 1.81 -14.65
C THR A 73 3.74 2.96 -13.99
N GLY A 74 4.94 2.68 -13.48
CA GLY A 74 5.79 3.66 -12.80
C GLY A 74 5.23 4.10 -11.44
N SER A 75 4.44 3.24 -10.80
CA SER A 75 3.79 3.55 -9.52
C SER A 75 3.78 2.37 -8.56
N ILE A 76 3.76 2.66 -7.26
CA ILE A 76 3.62 1.66 -6.20
C ILE A 76 2.21 1.78 -5.60
N GLY A 77 1.44 0.70 -5.67
CA GLY A 77 0.20 0.52 -4.91
C GLY A 77 0.46 -0.07 -3.52
N ILE A 78 -0.03 0.60 -2.49
CA ILE A 78 0.04 0.18 -1.08
C ILE A 78 -1.37 0.05 -0.54
N ALA A 79 -1.74 -1.07 0.06
CA ALA A 79 -3.07 -1.28 0.63
C ALA A 79 -3.02 -1.66 2.11
N MET A 80 -3.91 -1.09 2.91
CA MET A 80 -4.26 -1.65 4.22
C MET A 80 -5.26 -2.79 4.04
N CYS A 81 -4.95 -3.96 4.58
CA CYS A 81 -5.86 -5.12 4.61
C CYS A 81 -6.97 -4.83 5.61
N CYS A 82 -8.07 -4.21 5.20
CA CYS A 82 -9.15 -3.81 6.09
C CYS A 82 -10.39 -3.40 5.29
N ALA A 83 -11.38 -2.92 6.04
CA ALA A 83 -12.65 -2.40 5.61
C ALA A 83 -13.62 -3.48 5.06
N ALA A 84 -13.57 -4.67 5.66
CA ALA A 84 -14.47 -5.78 5.33
C ALA A 84 -15.95 -5.35 5.53
N GLY A 85 -16.69 -5.32 4.43
CA GLY A 85 -18.10 -4.90 4.42
C GLY A 85 -18.32 -3.39 4.52
N ALA A 86 -17.30 -2.59 4.21
CA ALA A 86 -17.44 -1.14 4.18
C ALA A 86 -18.49 -0.68 3.15
N SER A 87 -19.19 0.41 3.49
CA SER A 87 -20.19 1.03 2.64
C SER A 87 -20.04 2.54 2.62
N ALA A 88 -20.14 3.13 1.43
CA ALA A 88 -20.23 4.58 1.28
C ALA A 88 -21.67 5.00 1.61
N ILE A 89 -21.84 5.81 2.67
CA ILE A 89 -23.16 6.23 3.11
C ILE A 89 -23.57 7.51 2.38
N ARG A 90 -22.88 8.63 2.65
CA ARG A 90 -23.16 9.93 2.01
C ARG A 90 -21.98 10.89 2.17
N GLY A 91 -21.66 11.65 1.12
CA GLY A 91 -20.58 12.64 1.17
C GLY A 91 -19.26 12.00 1.61
N SER A 92 -18.69 12.50 2.71
CA SER A 92 -17.48 11.97 3.35
C SER A 92 -17.75 10.92 4.45
N GLU A 93 -19.01 10.57 4.70
CA GLU A 93 -19.41 9.59 5.70
C GLU A 93 -19.26 8.17 5.12
N THR A 94 -18.28 7.44 5.64
CA THR A 94 -17.99 6.06 5.26
C THR A 94 -18.17 5.18 6.48
N ASP A 95 -18.98 4.13 6.37
CA ASP A 95 -18.93 3.01 7.30
C ASP A 95 -17.79 2.09 6.85
N PHE A 96 -16.78 1.94 7.70
CA PHE A 96 -15.62 1.09 7.42
C PHE A 96 -15.91 -0.40 7.67
N GLY A 97 -17.14 -0.76 8.02
CA GLY A 97 -17.56 -2.15 8.17
C GLY A 97 -17.04 -2.79 9.45
N LYS A 98 -16.89 -4.12 9.40
CA LYS A 98 -16.57 -4.94 10.59
C LYS A 98 -15.10 -4.91 10.98
N GLU A 99 -14.25 -4.54 10.04
CA GLU A 99 -12.80 -4.55 10.19
C GLU A 99 -12.23 -3.18 9.77
N PRO A 100 -12.54 -2.10 10.51
CA PRO A 100 -12.10 -0.76 10.14
C PRO A 100 -10.57 -0.63 10.14
N PRO A 101 -9.98 0.35 9.44
CA PRO A 101 -8.54 0.60 9.50
C PRO A 101 -8.05 0.74 10.95
N THR A 102 -7.00 -0.01 11.31
CA THR A 102 -6.41 0.07 12.65
C THR A 102 -5.44 1.26 12.74
N GLN A 103 -5.16 1.71 13.97
CA GLN A 103 -4.12 2.73 14.17
C GLN A 103 -2.74 2.23 13.70
N GLN A 104 -2.45 0.95 13.89
CA GLN A 104 -1.18 0.34 13.48
C GLN A 104 -1.04 0.34 11.96
N GLN A 105 -2.13 0.09 11.22
CA GLN A 105 -2.15 0.18 9.76
C GLN A 105 -1.89 1.61 9.27
N ILE A 106 -2.53 2.60 9.89
CA ILE A 106 -2.35 4.02 9.54
C ILE A 106 -0.91 4.45 9.80
N GLU A 107 -0.33 4.08 10.94
CA GLU A 107 1.05 4.39 11.28
C GLU A 107 2.04 3.68 10.33
N ALA A 108 1.81 2.41 10.03
CA ALA A 108 2.63 1.64 9.11
C ALA A 108 2.56 2.21 7.68
N MET A 109 1.39 2.68 7.24
CA MET A 109 1.20 3.38 5.96
C MET A 109 2.06 4.65 5.91
N ALA A 110 1.98 5.50 6.95
CA ALA A 110 2.76 6.72 7.02
C ALA A 110 4.27 6.46 6.98
N LYS A 111 4.75 5.49 7.77
CA LYS A 111 6.17 5.06 7.76
C LYS A 111 6.60 4.51 6.41
N THR A 112 5.77 3.68 5.77
CA THR A 112 6.05 3.10 4.46
C THR A 112 6.19 4.18 3.40
N VAL A 113 5.25 5.14 3.35
CA VAL A 113 5.33 6.29 2.45
C VAL A 113 6.60 7.11 2.71
N ALA A 114 6.94 7.39 3.98
CA ALA A 114 8.14 8.16 4.33
C ALA A 114 9.43 7.46 3.86
N VAL A 115 9.54 6.15 4.05
CA VAL A 115 10.69 5.37 3.55
C VAL A 115 10.76 5.41 2.03
N LEU A 116 9.65 5.18 1.34
CA LEU A 116 9.62 5.14 -0.11
C LEU A 116 9.95 6.49 -0.73
N THR A 117 9.37 7.59 -0.24
CA THR A 117 9.65 8.93 -0.78
C THR A 117 11.11 9.32 -0.57
N TYR A 118 11.68 9.04 0.61
CA TYR A 118 13.09 9.28 0.87
C TYR A 118 14.01 8.48 -0.06
N VAL A 119 13.78 7.16 -0.16
CA VAL A 119 14.66 6.25 -0.92
C VAL A 119 14.57 6.50 -2.43
N LEU A 120 13.36 6.72 -2.94
CA LEU A 120 13.11 6.96 -4.36
C LEU A 120 13.46 8.41 -4.77
N GLY A 121 13.60 9.32 -3.81
CA GLY A 121 13.80 10.75 -4.07
C GLY A 121 12.53 11.41 -4.60
N LEU A 122 11.36 10.96 -4.15
CA LEU A 122 10.08 11.57 -4.51
C LEU A 122 9.82 12.78 -3.62
N GLU A 123 9.58 13.91 -4.25
CA GLU A 123 9.35 15.16 -3.55
C GLU A 123 7.94 15.25 -2.96
N ILE A 124 7.85 15.58 -1.67
CA ILE A 124 6.59 15.82 -0.97
C ILE A 124 6.35 17.33 -0.92
N LYS A 125 5.36 17.78 -1.70
CA LYS A 125 4.87 19.16 -1.77
C LYS A 125 3.35 19.15 -1.77
N LEU A 126 2.74 20.29 -1.44
CA LEU A 126 1.28 20.45 -1.46
C LEU A 126 0.65 20.08 -2.82
N LEU A 127 1.40 20.23 -3.92
CA LEU A 127 0.93 19.90 -5.27
C LEU A 127 1.12 18.42 -5.66
N THR A 128 1.97 17.67 -4.94
CA THR A 128 2.27 16.26 -5.24
C THR A 128 1.45 15.28 -4.39
N VAL A 129 0.85 15.76 -3.29
CA VAL A 129 -0.11 15.01 -2.46
C VAL A 129 -1.53 15.39 -2.90
N LYS A 130 -2.33 14.40 -3.32
CA LYS A 130 -3.68 14.58 -3.86
C LYS A 130 -4.62 13.49 -3.38
#